data_AF-A0A6F9XIC6-F1
#
_entry.id   AF-A0A6F9XIC6-F1
#
_cell.length_a   1.000
_cell.length_b   1.000
_cell.length_c   1.000
_cell.angle_alpha   90.00
_cell.angle_beta   90.00
_cell.angle_gamma   90.00
#
_symmetry.space_group_name_H-M   'P 1'
#
loop_
_entity.id
_entity.type
_entity.pdbx_description
1 polymer ?
#
loop_
_entity_poly.entity_id
_entity_poly.type
_entity_poly.pdbx_seq_one_letter_code
_entity_poly.pdbx_strand_id
1 'polypeptide(L)'
;MVKSTFLNLPAEKQARITQALLHEFSRVPLATAQVAPIIKQAQIARGAFYKYFTDLTDAYQYLYQLALADIHQDLNFSKALTAKDYILLITNFLSGTKNSPYYDFIRLSVTQNDYFLRLHSPMKQLASQDWAVATLCHEAIFACLLEPEHQELYLARLEEALTTFLKGV
;
A
#
# COMPACT_ATOMS: atom_id res chain seq x y z
N MET A 1 -2.08 -1.07 16.38
CA MET A 1 -3.09 -2.00 15.84
C MET A 1 -4.46 -1.42 16.16
N VAL A 2 -5.33 -1.30 15.14
CA VAL A 2 -6.68 -0.73 15.30
C VAL A 2 -7.42 -1.39 16.46
N LYS A 3 -8.05 -0.58 17.31
CA LYS A 3 -8.72 -1.07 18.51
C LYS A 3 -10.04 -1.73 18.14
N SER A 4 -10.40 -2.80 18.85
CA SER A 4 -11.69 -3.51 18.68
C SER A 4 -12.90 -2.58 18.80
N THR A 5 -12.77 -1.50 19.58
CA THR A 5 -13.75 -0.41 19.69
C THR A 5 -14.09 0.25 18.37
N PHE A 6 -13.14 0.34 17.43
CA PHE A 6 -13.38 0.86 16.09
C PHE A 6 -14.08 -0.18 15.20
N LEU A 7 -13.60 -1.44 15.23
CA LEU A 7 -14.16 -2.53 14.43
C LEU A 7 -15.62 -2.87 14.79
N ASN A 8 -16.04 -2.53 16.02
CA ASN A 8 -17.41 -2.72 16.49
C ASN A 8 -18.33 -1.51 16.25
N LEU A 9 -17.85 -0.44 15.60
CA LEU A 9 -18.70 0.71 15.28
C LEU A 9 -19.75 0.34 14.22
N PRO A 10 -20.90 1.04 14.17
CA PRO A 10 -21.81 0.94 13.04
C PRO A 10 -21.07 1.20 11.71
N ALA A 11 -21.40 0.43 10.68
CA ALA A 11 -20.70 0.46 9.38
C ALA A 11 -20.61 1.87 8.78
N GLU A 12 -21.68 2.66 8.88
CA GLU A 12 -21.70 4.06 8.42
C GLU A 12 -20.65 4.93 9.11
N LYS A 13 -20.47 4.74 10.42
CA LYS A 13 -19.49 5.50 11.21
C LYS A 13 -18.06 5.05 10.90
N GLN A 14 -17.83 3.75 10.68
CA GLN A 14 -16.54 3.26 10.19
C GLN A 14 -16.22 3.88 8.83
N ALA A 15 -17.15 3.81 7.88
CA ALA A 15 -17.00 4.36 6.54
C ALA A 15 -16.66 5.86 6.56
N ARG A 16 -17.37 6.66 7.38
CA ARG A 16 -17.09 8.10 7.52
C ARG A 16 -15.69 8.39 8.08
N ILE A 17 -15.24 7.62 9.07
CA ILE A 17 -13.88 7.77 9.62
C ILE A 17 -12.85 7.34 8.57
N THR A 18 -13.05 6.21 7.91
CA THR A 18 -12.17 5.72 6.83
C THR A 18 -12.06 6.73 5.69
N GLN A 19 -13.16 7.34 5.28
CA GLN A 19 -13.16 8.39 4.25
C GLN A 19 -12.37 9.63 4.69
N ALA A 20 -12.44 10.01 5.96
CA ALA A 20 -11.65 11.12 6.50
C ALA A 20 -10.16 10.79 6.57
N LEU A 21 -9.80 9.55 6.91
CA LEU A 21 -8.42 9.07 6.85
C LEU A 21 -7.90 9.11 5.41
N LEU A 22 -8.68 8.58 4.47
CA LEU A 22 -8.34 8.57 3.05
C LEU A 22 -8.11 9.98 2.53
N HIS A 23 -9.01 10.91 2.83
CA HIS A 23 -8.86 12.29 2.38
C HIS A 23 -7.60 12.98 2.93
N GLU A 24 -7.24 12.77 4.20
CA GLU A 24 -6.01 13.34 4.76
C GLU A 24 -4.77 12.69 4.14
N PHE A 25 -4.69 11.36 4.14
CA PHE A 25 -3.50 10.63 3.70
C PHE A 25 -3.33 10.57 2.18
N SER A 26 -4.35 10.92 1.38
CA SER A 26 -4.18 11.18 -0.07
C SER A 26 -3.56 12.54 -0.37
N ARG A 27 -3.56 13.47 0.59
CA ARG A 27 -3.16 14.88 0.35
C ARG A 27 -1.83 15.25 0.97
N VAL A 28 -1.49 14.67 2.11
CA VAL A 28 -0.26 15.01 2.85
C VAL A 28 0.50 13.75 3.28
N PRO A 29 1.85 13.76 3.24
CA PRO A 29 2.66 12.67 3.77
C PRO A 29 2.36 12.39 5.24
N LEU A 30 2.56 11.15 5.67
CA LEU A 30 2.30 10.71 7.05
C LEU A 30 3.06 11.55 8.08
N ALA A 31 4.28 11.96 7.75
CA ALA A 31 5.13 12.80 8.61
C ALA A 31 4.54 14.19 8.90
N THR A 32 3.67 14.69 8.03
CA THR A 32 3.04 16.02 8.13
C THR A 32 1.54 15.96 8.39
N ALA A 33 0.94 14.77 8.34
CA ALA A 33 -0.48 14.56 8.59
C ALA A 33 -0.85 14.95 10.03
N GLN A 34 -2.09 15.39 10.21
CA GLN A 34 -2.58 15.83 11.52
C GLN A 34 -3.90 15.17 11.90
N VAL A 35 -4.10 14.96 13.20
CA VAL A 35 -5.37 14.43 13.73
C VAL A 35 -6.52 15.43 13.54
N ALA A 36 -6.23 16.74 13.56
CA ALA A 36 -7.26 17.79 13.54
C ALA A 36 -8.13 17.80 12.26
N PRO A 37 -7.55 17.76 11.03
CA PRO A 37 -8.34 17.60 9.81
C PRO A 37 -9.22 16.34 9.80
N ILE A 38 -8.65 15.20 10.22
CA ILE A 38 -9.35 13.91 10.24
C ILE A 38 -10.59 13.97 11.14
N ILE A 39 -10.44 14.42 12.40
CA ILE A 39 -11.56 14.42 13.34
C ILE A 39 -12.66 15.41 12.94
N LYS A 40 -12.27 16.54 12.29
CA LYS A 40 -13.21 17.53 11.76
C LYS A 40 -14.05 16.93 10.63
N GLN A 41 -13.40 16.25 9.69
CA GLN A 41 -14.09 15.62 8.56
C GLN A 41 -14.92 14.39 8.99
N ALA A 42 -14.40 13.57 9.91
CA ALA A 42 -15.10 12.40 10.43
C ALA A 42 -16.25 12.76 11.40
N GLN A 43 -16.34 14.02 11.82
CA GLN A 43 -17.29 14.52 12.83
C GLN A 43 -17.21 13.74 14.14
N ILE A 44 -15.99 13.58 14.67
CA ILE A 44 -15.73 12.93 15.96
C ILE A 44 -14.92 13.84 16.87
N ALA A 45 -15.04 13.64 18.18
CA ALA A 45 -14.18 14.31 19.15
C ALA A 45 -12.73 13.77 19.08
N ARG A 46 -11.74 14.59 19.44
CA ARG A 46 -10.32 14.17 19.48
C ARG A 46 -10.09 12.95 20.36
N GLY A 47 -10.74 12.87 21.52
CA GLY A 47 -10.66 11.70 22.41
C GLY A 47 -11.21 10.42 21.77
N ALA A 48 -12.19 10.54 20.86
CA ALA A 48 -12.71 9.37 20.14
C ALA A 48 -11.68 8.81 19.16
N PHE A 49 -10.90 9.66 18.49
CA PHE A 49 -9.79 9.21 17.64
C PHE A 49 -8.84 8.29 18.41
N TYR A 50 -8.37 8.70 19.59
CA TYR A 50 -7.46 7.89 20.40
C TYR A 50 -8.11 6.66 21.06
N LYS A 51 -9.45 6.61 21.08
CA LYS A 51 -10.20 5.39 21.43
C LYS A 51 -10.20 4.37 20.29
N TYR A 52 -9.99 4.80 19.05
CA TYR A 52 -10.01 3.95 17.85
C TYR A 52 -8.60 3.56 17.38
N PHE A 53 -7.68 4.54 17.38
CA PHE A 53 -6.32 4.40 16.92
C PHE A 53 -5.36 4.84 18.02
N THR A 54 -4.17 4.25 18.07
CA THR A 54 -3.13 4.63 19.03
C THR A 54 -2.55 6.00 18.67
N ASP A 55 -2.29 6.21 17.39
CA ASP A 55 -1.71 7.41 16.80
C ASP A 55 -2.08 7.49 15.29
N LEU A 56 -1.48 8.43 14.57
CA LEU A 56 -1.66 8.57 13.12
C LEU A 56 -1.08 7.38 12.35
N THR A 57 0.01 6.80 12.84
CA THR A 57 0.65 5.64 12.22
C THR A 57 -0.26 4.43 12.23
N ASP A 58 -0.92 4.16 13.35
CA ASP A 58 -1.91 3.09 13.49
C ASP A 58 -3.12 3.28 12.54
N ALA A 59 -3.62 4.51 12.44
CA ALA A 59 -4.70 4.86 11.52
C ALA A 59 -4.28 4.71 10.04
N TYR A 60 -3.04 5.09 9.72
CA TYR A 60 -2.46 4.95 8.39
C TYR A 60 -2.30 3.47 8.01
N GLN A 61 -1.77 2.62 8.91
CA GLN A 61 -1.64 1.18 8.67
C GLN A 61 -2.98 0.52 8.39
N TYR A 62 -4.00 0.89 9.18
CA TYR A 62 -5.36 0.41 8.96
C TYR A 62 -5.86 0.78 7.55
N LEU A 63 -5.72 2.05 7.15
CA LEU A 63 -6.14 2.48 5.81
C LEU A 63 -5.33 1.78 4.71
N TYR A 64 -4.02 1.61 4.91
CA TYR A 64 -3.15 0.93 3.96
C TYR A 64 -3.54 -0.53 3.73
N GLN A 65 -3.84 -1.26 4.81
CA GLN A 65 -4.35 -2.64 4.71
C GLN A 65 -5.70 -2.70 4.00
N LEU A 66 -6.59 -1.74 4.29
CA LEU A 66 -7.88 -1.66 3.61
C LEU A 66 -7.73 -1.38 2.11
N ALA A 67 -6.82 -0.47 1.74
CA ALA A 67 -6.53 -0.16 0.35
C ALA A 67 -5.94 -1.36 -0.39
N LEU A 68 -4.99 -2.07 0.22
CA LEU A 68 -4.42 -3.29 -0.36
C LEU A 68 -5.48 -4.40 -0.53
N ALA A 69 -6.38 -4.54 0.45
CA ALA A 69 -7.50 -5.46 0.34
C ALA A 69 -8.44 -5.06 -0.80
N ASP A 70 -8.81 -3.78 -0.94
CA ASP A 70 -9.69 -3.30 -2.03
C ASP A 70 -9.07 -3.49 -3.42
N ILE A 71 -7.78 -3.21 -3.55
CA ILE A 71 -7.04 -3.38 -4.82
C ILE A 71 -6.92 -4.88 -5.19
N HIS A 72 -7.22 -5.80 -4.26
CA HIS A 72 -7.48 -7.24 -4.43
C HIS A 72 -6.75 -7.88 -5.64
N GLN A 73 -5.43 -7.99 -5.51
CA GLN A 73 -4.60 -8.94 -6.23
C GLN A 73 -3.71 -9.56 -5.17
N ASP A 74 -3.87 -10.86 -4.90
CA ASP A 74 -2.95 -11.64 -4.10
C ASP A 74 -1.54 -11.45 -4.69
N LEU A 75 -0.74 -10.51 -4.15
CA LEU A 75 0.72 -10.47 -4.36
C LEU A 75 1.37 -11.61 -3.56
N ASN A 76 0.75 -12.77 -3.65
CA ASN A 76 1.11 -13.96 -2.92
C ASN A 76 2.23 -14.62 -3.73
N PHE A 77 3.43 -14.08 -3.54
CA PHE A 77 4.67 -14.58 -4.13
C PHE A 77 5.10 -15.95 -3.56
N SER A 78 4.20 -16.65 -2.87
CA SER A 78 4.45 -17.91 -2.16
C SER A 78 4.47 -19.16 -3.05
N LYS A 79 4.37 -18.99 -4.37
CA LYS A 79 4.53 -20.07 -5.36
C LYS A 79 5.76 -19.82 -6.23
N ALA A 80 6.34 -20.89 -6.78
CA ALA A 80 7.36 -20.79 -7.82
C ALA A 80 6.76 -20.17 -9.08
N LEU A 81 6.76 -18.84 -9.14
CA LEU A 81 6.23 -18.04 -10.22
C LEU A 81 7.31 -17.83 -11.30
N THR A 82 6.89 -17.80 -12.56
CA THR A 82 7.76 -17.39 -13.67
C THR A 82 7.88 -15.86 -13.72
N ALA A 83 8.88 -15.35 -14.43
CA ALA A 83 9.01 -13.90 -14.67
C ALA A 83 7.71 -13.29 -15.21
N LYS A 84 7.05 -13.97 -16.15
CA LYS A 84 5.76 -13.53 -16.72
C LYS A 84 4.63 -13.47 -15.70
N ASP A 85 4.61 -14.39 -14.75
CA ASP A 85 3.60 -14.38 -13.69
C ASP A 85 3.79 -13.16 -12.77
N TYR A 86 5.05 -12.81 -12.44
CA TYR A 86 5.34 -11.57 -11.69
C TYR A 86 4.91 -10.32 -12.46
N ILE A 87 5.18 -10.25 -13.77
CA ILE A 87 4.73 -9.11 -14.60
C ILE A 87 3.21 -9.02 -14.63
N LEU A 88 2.51 -10.14 -14.76
CA LEU A 88 1.05 -10.16 -14.74
C LEU A 88 0.50 -9.65 -13.40
N LEU A 89 1.03 -10.14 -12.28
CA LEU A 89 0.64 -9.69 -10.94
C LEU A 89 0.84 -8.18 -10.77
N ILE A 90 1.99 -7.66 -11.18
CA ILE A 90 2.30 -6.23 -11.06
C ILE A 90 1.41 -5.40 -11.98
N THR A 91 1.20 -5.83 -13.23
CA THR A 91 0.35 -5.11 -14.19
C THR A 91 -1.08 -5.00 -13.67
N ASN A 92 -1.60 -6.09 -13.10
CA ASN A 92 -2.92 -6.09 -12.51
C ASN A 92 -2.99 -5.22 -11.25
N PHE A 93 -1.97 -5.26 -10.38
CA PHE A 93 -1.88 -4.39 -9.22
C PHE A 93 -1.88 -2.91 -9.61
N LEU A 94 -1.09 -2.53 -10.61
CA LEU A 94 -1.02 -1.16 -11.14
C LEU A 94 -2.38 -0.73 -11.71
N SER A 95 -3.03 -1.61 -12.47
CA SER A 95 -4.36 -1.36 -13.05
C SER A 95 -5.45 -1.24 -11.98
N GLY A 96 -5.44 -2.12 -10.98
CA GLY A 96 -6.35 -2.08 -9.83
C GLY A 96 -6.17 -0.81 -9.01
N THR A 97 -4.92 -0.42 -8.76
CA THR A 97 -4.58 0.83 -8.07
C THR A 97 -5.10 2.05 -8.84
N LYS A 98 -4.89 2.11 -10.15
CA LYS A 98 -5.34 3.23 -11.01
C LYS A 98 -6.86 3.42 -11.00
N ASN A 99 -7.62 2.33 -10.90
CA ASN A 99 -9.08 2.36 -10.91
C ASN A 99 -9.71 2.43 -9.51
N SER A 100 -8.89 2.45 -8.46
CA SER A 100 -9.35 2.44 -7.08
C SER A 100 -9.48 3.85 -6.51
N PRO A 101 -10.45 4.11 -5.60
CA PRO A 101 -10.48 5.36 -4.82
C PRO A 101 -9.22 5.61 -3.99
N TYR A 102 -8.37 4.59 -3.81
CA TYR A 102 -7.11 4.67 -3.07
C TYR A 102 -5.91 5.15 -3.92
N TYR A 103 -6.08 5.45 -5.22
CA TYR A 103 -4.96 5.79 -6.11
C TYR A 103 -4.02 6.87 -5.54
N ASP A 104 -4.56 8.04 -5.18
CA ASP A 104 -3.76 9.17 -4.68
C ASP A 104 -3.05 8.81 -3.36
N PHE A 105 -3.74 8.06 -2.49
CA PHE A 105 -3.17 7.58 -1.24
C PHE A 105 -2.02 6.61 -1.48
N ILE A 106 -2.18 5.61 -2.35
CA ILE A 106 -1.12 4.64 -2.67
C ILE A 106 0.06 5.34 -3.35
N ARG A 107 -0.21 6.24 -4.31
CA ARG A 107 0.83 7.02 -4.97
C ARG A 107 1.62 7.86 -3.98
N LEU A 108 0.96 8.58 -3.08
CA LEU A 108 1.64 9.36 -2.04
C LEU A 108 2.39 8.46 -1.04
N SER A 109 1.79 7.33 -0.67
CA SER A 109 2.40 6.33 0.21
C SER A 109 3.74 5.85 -0.33
N VAL A 110 3.74 5.46 -1.61
CA VAL A 110 4.91 4.90 -2.29
C VAL A 110 5.97 5.98 -2.51
N THR A 111 5.59 7.22 -2.85
CA THR A 111 6.55 8.28 -3.21
C THR A 111 7.09 9.09 -2.03
N GLN A 112 6.33 9.22 -0.93
CA GLN A 112 6.67 10.11 0.20
C GLN A 112 6.72 9.37 1.55
N ASN A 113 6.13 8.17 1.64
CA ASN A 113 6.12 7.35 2.86
C ASN A 113 6.87 6.01 2.67
N ASP A 114 7.73 5.90 1.66
CA ASP A 114 8.47 4.66 1.33
C ASP A 114 9.23 4.07 2.53
N TYR A 115 9.93 4.92 3.29
CA TYR A 115 10.62 4.49 4.51
C TYR A 115 9.68 3.80 5.51
N PHE A 116 8.48 4.36 5.68
CA PHE A 116 7.48 3.79 6.56
C PHE A 116 6.98 2.42 6.05
N LEU A 117 6.73 2.29 4.74
CA LEU A 117 6.32 1.04 4.12
C LEU A 117 7.38 -0.05 4.29
N ARG A 118 8.65 0.28 4.08
CA ARG A 118 9.77 -0.66 4.22
C ARG A 118 9.97 -1.14 5.64
N LEU A 119 9.75 -0.29 6.66
CA LEU A 119 9.85 -0.69 8.06
C LEU A 119 8.83 -1.76 8.47
N HIS A 120 7.65 -1.73 7.85
CA HIS A 120 6.53 -2.62 8.17
C HIS A 120 6.36 -3.76 7.15
N SER A 121 7.26 -3.87 6.19
CA SER A 121 7.26 -4.96 5.22
C SER A 121 7.84 -6.26 5.83
N PRO A 122 7.25 -7.44 5.53
CA PRO A 122 7.76 -8.72 6.01
C PRO A 122 9.08 -9.16 5.35
N MET A 123 9.78 -8.27 4.61
CA MET A 123 11.00 -8.59 3.85
C MET A 123 12.07 -9.34 4.64
N LYS A 124 12.20 -9.08 5.95
CA LYS A 124 13.21 -9.73 6.82
C LYS A 124 12.99 -11.24 7.00
N GLN A 125 11.80 -11.74 6.69
CA GLN A 125 11.41 -13.14 6.90
C GLN A 125 11.47 -13.95 5.60
N LEU A 126 11.76 -13.31 4.46
CA LEU A 126 11.83 -13.95 3.15
C LEU A 126 13.16 -14.69 2.97
N ALA A 127 13.14 -15.80 2.23
CA ALA A 127 14.36 -16.47 1.78
C ALA A 127 15.13 -15.56 0.80
N SER A 128 16.43 -15.81 0.60
CA SER A 128 17.29 -14.92 -0.20
C SER A 128 16.77 -14.66 -1.62
N GLN A 129 16.24 -15.69 -2.29
CA GLN A 129 15.68 -15.56 -3.64
C GLN A 129 14.38 -14.76 -3.62
N ASP A 130 13.46 -15.09 -2.72
CA ASP A 130 12.17 -14.39 -2.57
C ASP A 130 12.37 -12.93 -2.18
N TRP A 131 13.34 -12.64 -1.33
CA TRP A 131 13.73 -11.28 -0.96
C TRP A 131 14.24 -10.48 -2.16
N ALA A 132 15.10 -11.09 -2.99
CA ALA A 132 15.63 -10.43 -4.19
C ALA A 132 14.51 -10.12 -5.20
N VAL A 133 13.63 -11.09 -5.45
CA VAL A 133 12.48 -10.92 -6.34
C VAL A 133 11.52 -9.86 -5.80
N ALA A 134 11.14 -9.94 -4.52
CA ALA A 134 10.26 -8.94 -3.89
C ALA A 134 10.86 -7.53 -3.97
N THR A 135 12.18 -7.40 -3.81
CA THR A 135 12.89 -6.11 -3.95
C THR A 135 12.78 -5.55 -5.36
N LEU A 136 13.03 -6.37 -6.38
CA LEU A 136 12.92 -5.96 -7.79
C LEU A 136 11.47 -5.59 -8.17
N CYS A 137 10.50 -6.39 -7.72
CA CYS A 137 9.08 -6.13 -7.92
C CYS A 137 8.65 -4.81 -7.27
N HIS A 138 9.08 -4.56 -6.02
CA HIS A 138 8.75 -3.33 -5.30
C HIS A 138 9.33 -2.09 -6.00
N GLU A 139 10.58 -2.17 -6.48
CA GLU A 139 11.21 -1.09 -7.23
C GLU A 139 10.48 -0.81 -8.54
N ALA A 140 10.09 -1.85 -9.28
CA ALA A 140 9.32 -1.69 -10.52
C ALA A 140 7.93 -1.07 -10.26
N ILE A 141 7.23 -1.48 -9.19
CA ILE A 141 5.96 -0.87 -8.80
C ILE A 141 6.15 0.61 -8.48
N PHE A 142 7.19 0.95 -7.70
CA PHE A 142 7.51 2.34 -7.36
C PHE A 142 7.73 3.18 -8.63
N ALA A 143 8.61 2.72 -9.52
CA ALA A 143 8.92 3.42 -10.77
C ALA A 143 7.68 3.62 -11.65
N CYS A 144 6.85 2.57 -11.79
CA CYS A 144 5.59 2.61 -12.54
C CYS A 144 4.54 3.57 -11.96
N LEU A 145 4.52 3.79 -10.65
CA LEU A 145 3.61 4.74 -10.01
C LEU A 145 4.16 6.18 -10.04
N LEU A 146 5.47 6.34 -10.09
CA LEU A 146 6.14 7.64 -10.17
C LEU A 146 6.07 8.21 -11.60
N GLU A 147 6.31 7.38 -12.61
CA GLU A 147 6.34 7.72 -14.05
C GLU A 147 5.40 6.81 -14.84
N PRO A 148 4.06 7.01 -14.75
CA PRO A 148 3.08 6.14 -15.39
C PRO A 148 3.22 6.01 -16.92
N GLU A 149 3.80 7.01 -17.58
CA GLU A 149 4.08 7.03 -19.02
C GLU A 149 5.21 6.07 -19.44
N HIS A 150 6.04 5.62 -18.49
CA HIS A 150 7.17 4.72 -18.73
C HIS A 150 6.92 3.29 -18.21
N GLN A 151 5.68 2.94 -17.86
CA GLN A 151 5.34 1.62 -17.29
C GLN A 151 5.82 0.44 -18.15
N GLU A 152 5.61 0.49 -19.47
CA GLU A 152 6.04 -0.58 -20.39
C GLU A 152 7.54 -0.85 -20.31
N LEU A 153 8.35 0.21 -20.21
CA LEU A 153 9.81 0.11 -20.08
C LEU A 153 10.21 -0.57 -18.76
N TYR A 154 9.60 -0.16 -17.65
CA TYR A 154 9.93 -0.71 -16.33
C TYR A 154 9.53 -2.18 -16.21
N LEU A 155 8.35 -2.54 -16.73
CA LEU A 155 7.89 -3.93 -16.74
C LEU A 155 8.76 -4.81 -17.63
N ALA A 156 9.18 -4.33 -18.81
CA ALA A 156 10.08 -5.06 -19.69
C ALA A 156 11.45 -5.33 -19.04
N ARG A 157 12.03 -4.31 -18.37
CA ARG A 157 13.29 -4.47 -17.62
C ARG A 157 13.16 -5.48 -16.48
N LEU A 158 12.05 -5.44 -15.75
CA LEU A 158 11.79 -6.42 -14.69
C LEU A 158 11.66 -7.83 -15.28
N GLU A 159 10.96 -8.00 -16.40
CA GLU A 159 10.78 -9.32 -17.03
C GLU A 159 12.13 -9.92 -17.45
N GLU A 160 12.99 -9.13 -18.09
CA GLU A 160 14.33 -9.52 -18.49
C GLU A 160 15.20 -9.92 -17.29
N ALA A 161 15.18 -9.11 -16.24
CA ALA A 161 15.92 -9.35 -15.00
C ALA A 161 15.46 -10.64 -14.31
N LEU A 162 14.15 -10.80 -14.12
CA LEU A 162 13.59 -12.00 -13.48
C LEU A 162 13.78 -13.26 -14.34
N THR A 163 13.67 -13.14 -15.67
CA THR A 163 13.92 -14.27 -16.58
C THR A 163 15.35 -14.79 -16.45
N THR A 164 16.32 -13.88 -16.32
CA THR A 164 17.73 -14.25 -16.15
C THR A 164 17.97 -14.80 -14.74
N PHE A 165 17.45 -14.13 -13.72
CA PHE A 165 17.64 -14.48 -12.31
C PHE A 165 17.03 -15.84 -11.94
N LEU A 166 15.81 -16.13 -12.43
CA LEU A 166 15.11 -17.37 -12.13
C LEU A 166 15.58 -18.57 -12.96
N LYS A 167 16.26 -18.36 -14.10
CA LYS A 167 16.87 -19.45 -14.90
C LYS A 167 18.23 -19.92 -14.36
N GLY A 168 18.87 -19.13 -13.49
CA GLY A 168 20.19 -19.41 -12.93
C GLY A 168 20.19 -20.19 -11.61
N VAL A 169 19.04 -20.75 -11.20
CA VAL A 169 18.83 -21.50 -9.95
C VAL A 169 18.45 -22.94 -10.27
#